data_AF-A0A317ZAR3-F1
#
_entry.id   AF-A0A317ZAR3-F1
#
_cell.length_a   1.000
_cell.length_b   1.000
_cell.length_c   1.000
_cell.angle_alpha   90.00
_cell.angle_beta   90.00
_cell.angle_gamma   90.00
#
_symmetry.space_group_name_H-M   'P 1'
#
loop_
_entity.id
_entity.type
_entity.pdbx_description
1 polymer ?
#
loop_
_entity_poly.entity_id
_entity_poly.type
_entity_poly.pdbx_seq_one_letter_code
_entity_poly.pdbx_strand_id
1 'polypeptide(L)'
;QASIVFNMVAKQLMYFVSQVPELKKDVKKVRELLTHIKDGSYVMPLSRDTGAVDGFEPFLAVVDEYHAAKTNEMLELIESGQGNLLQSLIFIISTAGFDLNGPMYMDEWPYAKEILAGTYHDEEYFAIIYEQDHEEEWQEKTMWAKSNPLINESDELKERIE
;
A
#
# COMPACT_ATOMS: atom_id res chain seq x y z
N GLN A 1 7.33 -9.25 -5.16
CA GLN A 1 7.05 -7.80 -5.26
C GLN A 1 7.54 -7.03 -4.03
N ALA A 2 7.14 -7.43 -2.80
CA ALA A 2 7.58 -6.78 -1.56
C ALA A 2 9.11 -6.57 -1.46
N SER A 3 9.92 -7.57 -1.82
CA SER A 3 11.39 -7.45 -1.86
C SER A 3 11.91 -6.34 -2.79
N ILE A 4 11.22 -6.07 -3.89
CA ILE A 4 11.58 -5.01 -4.84
C ILE A 4 11.35 -3.65 -4.16
N VAL A 5 10.18 -3.45 -3.57
CA VAL A 5 9.82 -2.23 -2.81
C VAL A 5 10.81 -2.02 -1.65
N PHE A 6 11.09 -3.07 -0.87
CA PHE A 6 12.09 -3.02 0.19
C PHE A 6 13.46 -2.58 -0.32
N ASN A 7 13.91 -3.10 -1.47
CA ASN A 7 15.20 -2.70 -2.02
C ASN A 7 15.22 -1.23 -2.46
N MET A 8 14.11 -0.69 -2.98
CA MET A 8 13.98 0.72 -3.29
C MET A 8 14.05 1.59 -2.02
N VAL A 9 13.27 1.24 -1.00
CA VAL A 9 13.28 1.91 0.31
C VAL A 9 14.68 1.88 0.92
N ALA A 10 15.30 0.70 0.97
CA ALA A 10 16.63 0.53 1.53
C ALA A 10 17.68 1.35 0.75
N LYS A 11 17.60 1.42 -0.58
CA LYS A 11 18.53 2.23 -1.38
C LYS A 11 18.39 3.72 -1.06
N GLN A 12 17.17 4.22 -0.98
CA GLN A 12 16.91 5.63 -0.70
C GLN A 12 17.27 6.01 0.74
N LEU A 13 16.93 5.17 1.72
CA LEU A 13 17.31 5.38 3.11
C LEU A 13 18.82 5.35 3.30
N MET A 14 19.51 4.37 2.69
CA MET A 14 20.97 4.30 2.75
C MET A 14 21.65 5.49 2.06
N TYR A 15 21.04 6.06 1.02
CA TYR A 15 21.49 7.32 0.45
C TYR A 15 21.42 8.45 1.48
N PHE A 16 20.30 8.63 2.20
CA PHE A 16 20.21 9.65 3.25
C PHE A 16 21.19 9.41 4.40
N VAL A 17 21.35 8.16 4.85
CA VAL A 17 22.35 7.78 5.86
C VAL A 17 23.77 8.10 5.38
N SER A 18 24.04 8.00 4.07
CA SER A 18 25.36 8.36 3.53
C SER A 18 25.69 9.85 3.67
N GLN A 19 24.66 10.71 3.67
CA GLN A 19 24.76 12.17 3.79
C GLN A 19 24.92 12.64 5.25
N VAL A 20 24.52 11.81 6.23
CA VAL A 20 24.61 12.14 7.66
C VAL A 20 25.52 11.11 8.36
N PRO A 21 26.83 11.39 8.51
CA PRO A 21 27.82 10.44 9.03
C PRO A 21 27.45 9.81 10.37
N GLU A 22 26.75 10.55 11.24
CA GLU A 22 26.30 10.12 12.56
C GLU A 22 25.32 8.94 12.48
N LEU A 23 24.50 8.86 11.42
CA LEU A 23 23.52 7.79 11.24
C LEU A 23 24.15 6.48 10.75
N LYS A 24 25.36 6.51 10.17
CA LYS A 24 26.00 5.31 9.60
C LYS A 24 26.23 4.19 10.61
N LYS A 25 26.51 4.56 11.86
CA LYS A 25 26.70 3.61 12.97
C LYS A 25 25.38 3.12 13.58
N ASP A 26 24.28 3.82 13.29
CA ASP A 26 22.98 3.57 13.89
C ASP A 26 22.06 2.77 12.97
N VAL A 27 22.38 2.62 11.68
CA VAL A 27 21.57 1.86 10.72
C VAL A 27 22.33 0.64 10.21
N LYS A 28 21.68 -0.53 10.26
CA LYS A 28 22.23 -1.80 9.80
C LYS A 28 21.28 -2.47 8.82
N LYS A 29 21.80 -2.84 7.64
CA LYS A 29 21.09 -3.70 6.69
C LYS A 29 21.68 -5.10 6.71
N VAL A 30 20.85 -6.13 6.92
CA VAL A 30 21.21 -7.54 6.77
C VAL A 30 20.14 -8.22 5.92
N ARG A 31 20.50 -8.68 4.73
CA ARG A 31 19.55 -9.25 3.75
C ARG A 31 18.35 -8.31 3.53
N GLU A 32 17.15 -8.77 3.86
CA GLU A 32 15.88 -8.06 3.73
C GLU A 32 15.41 -7.42 5.05
N LEU A 33 16.34 -7.13 5.95
CA LEU A 33 16.07 -6.45 7.21
C LEU A 33 16.92 -5.18 7.29
N LEU A 34 16.25 -4.04 7.45
CA LEU A 34 16.87 -2.74 7.67
C LEU A 34 16.51 -2.27 9.07
N THR A 35 17.49 -2.20 9.97
CA THR A 35 17.28 -1.96 11.39
C THR A 35 17.96 -0.68 11.83
N HIS A 36 17.27 0.11 12.65
CA HIS A 36 17.89 1.15 13.46
C HIS A 36 18.33 0.54 14.80
N ILE A 37 19.64 0.54 15.06
CA ILE A 37 20.27 -0.21 16.15
C ILE A 37 19.90 0.35 17.53
N LYS A 38 19.63 1.66 17.62
CA LYS A 38 19.40 2.33 18.91
C LYS A 38 18.04 2.03 19.51
N ASP A 39 16.99 2.02 18.70
CA ASP A 39 15.61 1.74 19.16
C ASP A 39 15.10 0.36 18.73
N GLY A 40 15.84 -0.37 17.89
CA GLY A 40 15.46 -1.70 17.42
C GLY A 40 14.38 -1.70 16.34
N SER A 41 13.90 -0.53 15.91
CA SER A 41 12.91 -0.43 14.83
C SER A 41 13.48 -0.98 13.52
N TYR A 42 12.62 -1.56 12.69
CA TYR A 42 13.05 -2.18 11.45
C TYR A 42 12.01 -2.08 10.33
N VAL A 43 12.51 -2.25 9.11
CA VAL A 43 11.72 -2.41 7.89
C VAL A 43 12.10 -3.75 7.27
N MET A 44 11.10 -4.51 6.84
CA MET A 44 11.28 -5.76 6.10
C MET A 44 10.16 -5.96 5.08
N PRO A 45 10.40 -6.68 3.98
CA PRO A 45 9.34 -7.14 3.11
C PRO A 45 8.58 -8.30 3.78
N LEU A 46 7.25 -8.26 3.71
CA LEU A 46 6.41 -9.39 4.11
C LEU A 46 6.21 -10.30 2.89
N SER A 47 6.36 -11.62 3.08
CA SER A 47 6.12 -12.61 2.02
C SER A 47 4.99 -13.56 2.45
N ARG A 48 4.36 -14.23 1.49
CA ARG A 48 3.24 -15.15 1.79
C ARG A 48 3.69 -16.38 2.61
N ASP A 49 4.98 -16.72 2.56
CA ASP A 49 5.59 -17.86 3.26
C ASP A 49 6.25 -17.47 4.60
N THR A 50 6.13 -16.22 5.04
CA THR A 50 6.50 -15.87 6.42
C THR A 50 5.45 -16.47 7.34
N GLY A 51 5.58 -17.77 7.64
CA GLY A 51 4.87 -18.39 8.75
C GLY A 51 4.97 -17.50 9.98
N ALA A 52 3.85 -17.35 10.68
CA ALA A 52 3.64 -16.51 11.85
C ALA A 52 4.97 -16.12 12.51
N VAL A 53 5.46 -14.92 12.17
CA VAL A 53 6.59 -14.35 12.88
C VAL A 53 6.05 -14.10 14.29
N ASP A 54 6.45 -14.93 15.24
CA ASP A 54 6.02 -14.83 16.63
C ASP A 54 6.42 -13.43 17.13
N GLY A 55 5.44 -12.61 17.53
CA GLY A 55 5.65 -11.18 17.84
C GLY A 55 5.68 -10.23 16.63
N PHE A 56 4.96 -10.54 15.54
CA PHE A 56 4.78 -9.63 14.41
C PHE A 56 3.85 -8.46 14.80
N GLU A 57 4.45 -7.33 15.16
CA GLU A 57 3.76 -6.10 15.55
C GLU A 57 4.07 -4.97 14.54
N PRO A 58 3.50 -5.02 13.31
CA PRO A 58 3.82 -4.05 12.28
C PRO A 58 3.17 -2.70 12.59
N PHE A 59 3.94 -1.72 13.04
CA PHE A 59 3.39 -0.37 13.30
C PHE A 59 2.88 0.30 12.02
N LEU A 60 3.56 0.08 10.89
CA LEU A 60 3.15 0.51 9.55
C LEU A 60 3.22 -0.69 8.61
N ALA A 61 2.12 -0.97 7.92
CA ALA A 61 2.09 -1.93 6.83
C ALA A 61 1.70 -1.23 5.54
N VAL A 62 2.45 -1.50 4.46
CA VAL A 62 2.11 -1.01 3.11
C VAL A 62 1.80 -2.22 2.24
N VAL A 63 0.55 -2.32 1.80
CA VAL A 63 0.05 -3.39 0.96
C VAL A 63 -0.13 -2.83 -0.45
N ASP A 64 0.84 -3.12 -1.32
CA ASP A 64 0.86 -2.66 -2.70
C ASP A 64 0.28 -3.72 -3.65
N GLU A 65 -0.48 -3.26 -4.64
CA GLU A 65 -1.23 -4.07 -5.61
C GLU A 65 -2.18 -5.10 -4.97
N TYR A 66 -2.98 -4.66 -4.00
CA TYR A 66 -3.86 -5.57 -3.25
C TYR A 66 -4.89 -6.31 -4.13
N HIS A 67 -5.26 -5.77 -5.30
CA HIS A 67 -6.08 -6.48 -6.29
C HIS A 67 -5.50 -7.83 -6.74
N ALA A 68 -4.19 -8.03 -6.60
CA ALA A 68 -3.53 -9.30 -6.94
C ALA A 68 -3.56 -10.31 -5.79
N ALA A 69 -4.03 -9.93 -4.60
CA ALA A 69 -4.17 -10.83 -3.47
C ALA A 69 -5.27 -11.86 -3.77
N LYS A 70 -5.00 -13.14 -3.47
CA LYS A 70 -5.96 -14.24 -3.65
C LYS A 70 -6.88 -14.43 -2.45
N THR A 71 -6.42 -13.98 -1.28
CA THR A 71 -7.04 -14.18 0.03
C THR A 71 -6.72 -12.96 0.90
N ASN A 72 -7.58 -12.71 1.88
CA ASN A 72 -7.40 -11.65 2.87
C ASN A 72 -6.43 -12.02 4.02
N GLU A 73 -5.96 -13.28 4.07
CA GLU A 73 -5.09 -13.83 5.13
C GLU A 73 -3.92 -12.91 5.54
N MET A 74 -3.27 -12.25 4.57
CA MET A 74 -2.15 -11.35 4.86
C MET A 74 -2.60 -10.07 5.55
N LEU A 75 -3.77 -9.54 5.17
CA LEU A 75 -4.33 -8.34 5.77
C LEU A 75 -4.80 -8.63 7.20
N GLU A 76 -5.53 -9.74 7.41
CA GLU A 76 -5.94 -10.19 8.75
C GLU A 76 -4.73 -10.45 9.68
N LEU A 77 -3.63 -11.00 9.14
CA LEU A 77 -2.39 -11.18 9.90
C LEU A 77 -1.78 -9.83 10.34
N ILE A 78 -1.81 -8.82 9.48
CA ILE A 78 -1.31 -7.48 9.79
C ILE A 78 -2.21 -6.82 10.85
N GLU A 79 -3.52 -6.82 10.63
CA GLU A 79 -4.52 -6.24 11.54
C GLU A 79 -4.43 -6.88 12.94
N SER A 80 -4.37 -8.21 13.01
CA SER A 80 -4.23 -8.92 14.28
C SER A 80 -2.91 -8.60 14.98
N GLY A 81 -1.81 -8.45 14.24
CA GLY A 81 -0.52 -8.00 14.77
C GLY A 81 -0.53 -6.56 15.27
N GLN A 82 -1.46 -5.73 14.79
CA GLN A 82 -1.62 -4.34 15.21
C GLN A 82 -2.53 -4.13 16.43
N GLY A 83 -3.22 -5.17 16.91
CA GLY A 83 -4.31 -5.02 17.91
C GLY A 83 -3.93 -4.31 19.22
N ASN A 84 -2.66 -4.28 19.62
CA ASN A 84 -2.18 -3.56 20.82
C ASN A 84 -1.39 -2.28 20.51
N LEU A 85 -1.21 -1.94 19.23
CA LEU A 85 -0.44 -0.78 18.78
C LEU A 85 -1.34 0.43 18.63
N LEU A 86 -1.09 1.47 19.42
CA LEU A 86 -1.82 2.73 19.27
C LEU A 86 -1.37 3.44 17.99
N GLN A 87 -2.32 3.85 17.16
CA GLN A 87 -2.08 4.61 15.93
C GLN A 87 -1.20 3.89 14.90
N SER A 88 -1.29 2.56 14.85
CA SER A 88 -0.73 1.81 13.73
C SER A 88 -1.50 2.12 12.44
N LEU A 89 -0.84 1.93 11.30
CA LEU A 89 -1.41 2.25 10.00
C LEU A 89 -1.25 1.06 9.04
N ILE A 90 -2.34 0.69 8.38
CA ILE A 90 -2.32 -0.15 7.18
C ILE A 90 -2.60 0.77 6.00
N PHE A 91 -1.71 0.77 5.02
CA PHE A 91 -1.82 1.58 3.82
C PHE A 91 -1.93 0.70 2.59
N ILE A 92 -3.14 0.60 2.05
CA ILE A 92 -3.46 -0.20 0.88
C ILE A 92 -3.34 0.68 -0.36
N ILE A 93 -2.56 0.24 -1.34
CA ILE A 93 -2.42 0.85 -2.66
C ILE A 93 -2.83 -0.21 -3.67
N SER A 94 -3.79 0.10 -4.52
CA SER A 94 -4.26 -0.85 -5.53
C SER A 94 -4.91 -0.15 -6.71
N THR A 95 -4.98 -0.88 -7.82
CA THR A 95 -5.80 -0.56 -8.99
C THR A 95 -6.96 -1.54 -9.11
N ALA A 96 -7.84 -1.34 -10.10
CA ALA A 96 -8.81 -2.36 -10.50
C ALA A 96 -8.07 -3.59 -11.07
N GLY A 97 -8.42 -4.78 -10.59
CA GLY A 97 -7.93 -6.05 -11.11
C GLY A 97 -8.96 -6.77 -11.97
N PHE A 98 -8.53 -7.81 -12.69
CA PHE A 98 -9.43 -8.67 -13.47
C PHE A 98 -10.11 -9.75 -12.62
N ASP A 99 -9.57 -10.05 -11.43
CA ASP A 99 -10.16 -11.01 -10.52
C ASP A 99 -11.23 -10.35 -9.66
N LEU A 100 -12.49 -10.50 -10.09
CA LEU A 100 -13.66 -10.00 -9.38
C LEU A 100 -14.05 -10.87 -8.16
N ASN A 101 -13.27 -11.90 -7.83
CA ASN A 101 -13.46 -12.70 -6.61
C ASN A 101 -12.37 -12.42 -5.57
N GLY A 102 -11.41 -11.53 -5.88
CA GLY A 102 -10.37 -11.14 -4.94
C GLY A 102 -10.90 -10.23 -3.82
N PRO A 103 -10.26 -10.24 -2.64
CA PRO A 103 -10.70 -9.46 -1.48
C PRO A 103 -10.73 -7.96 -1.74
N MET A 104 -9.86 -7.44 -2.61
CA MET A 104 -9.91 -6.02 -3.01
C MET A 104 -11.26 -5.63 -3.63
N TYR A 105 -11.80 -6.48 -4.51
CA TYR A 105 -13.07 -6.18 -5.20
C TYR A 105 -14.29 -6.58 -4.36
N MET A 106 -14.21 -7.68 -3.63
CA MET A 106 -15.34 -8.22 -2.88
C MET A 106 -15.55 -7.52 -1.53
N ASP A 107 -14.47 -7.07 -0.88
CA ASP A 107 -14.49 -6.59 0.50
C ASP A 107 -14.05 -5.12 0.60
N GLU A 108 -12.80 -4.80 0.25
CA GLU A 108 -12.22 -3.47 0.47
C GLU A 108 -12.88 -2.36 -0.37
N TRP A 109 -13.08 -2.59 -1.67
CA TRP A 109 -13.67 -1.59 -2.55
C TRP A 109 -15.13 -1.26 -2.16
N PRO A 110 -16.03 -2.24 -1.94
CA PRO A 110 -17.39 -1.97 -1.46
C PRO A 110 -17.40 -1.26 -0.11
N TYR A 111 -16.55 -1.67 0.84
CA TYR A 111 -16.45 -1.02 2.14
C TYR A 111 -16.04 0.45 2.02
N ALA A 112 -14.98 0.72 1.25
CA ALA A 112 -14.53 2.08 0.97
C ALA A 112 -15.62 2.93 0.29
N LYS A 113 -16.43 2.33 -0.61
CA LYS A 113 -17.58 3.01 -1.24
C LYS A 113 -18.67 3.36 -0.23
N GLU A 114 -18.97 2.48 0.72
CA GLU A 114 -19.97 2.76 1.78
C GLU A 114 -19.51 3.88 2.71
N ILE A 115 -18.22 3.90 3.07
CA ILE A 115 -17.60 5.00 3.83
C ILE A 115 -17.70 6.33 3.07
N LEU A 116 -17.30 6.34 1.79
CA LEU A 116 -17.33 7.55 0.95
C LEU A 116 -18.76 8.04 0.68
N ALA A 117 -19.74 7.13 0.62
CA ALA A 117 -21.15 7.47 0.49
C ALA A 117 -21.77 7.98 1.81
N GLY A 118 -21.06 7.82 2.94
CA GLY A 118 -21.57 8.12 4.27
C GLY A 118 -22.68 7.19 4.75
N THR A 119 -22.84 6.02 4.10
CA THR A 119 -23.82 5.00 4.50
C THR A 119 -23.32 4.15 5.66
N TYR A 120 -22.00 4.07 5.82
CA TYR A 120 -21.32 3.48 6.96
C TYR A 120 -20.28 4.49 7.50
N HIS A 121 -20.03 4.49 8.80
CA HIS A 121 -19.12 5.44 9.46
C HIS A 121 -18.05 4.68 10.23
N ASP A 122 -16.79 4.89 9.84
CA ASP A 122 -15.61 4.37 10.51
C ASP A 122 -14.59 5.51 10.61
N GLU A 123 -14.24 5.89 11.84
CA GLU A 123 -13.29 6.98 12.10
C GLU A 123 -11.83 6.55 11.92
N GLU A 124 -11.58 5.24 11.82
CA GLU A 124 -10.26 4.65 11.64
C GLU A 124 -9.94 4.39 10.15
N TYR A 125 -10.93 4.51 9.26
CA TYR A 125 -10.77 4.25 7.83
C TYR A 125 -10.79 5.54 7.00
N PHE A 126 -9.83 5.64 6.07
CA PHE A 126 -9.75 6.72 5.11
C PHE A 126 -9.59 6.16 3.70
N ALA A 127 -10.46 6.59 2.78
CA ALA A 127 -10.46 6.12 1.40
C ALA A 127 -10.32 7.27 0.41
N ILE A 128 -9.58 7.03 -0.68
CA ILE A 128 -9.60 7.83 -1.90
C ILE A 128 -9.72 6.86 -3.06
N ILE A 129 -10.74 7.04 -3.91
CA ILE A 129 -10.96 6.21 -5.09
C ILE A 129 -11.03 7.13 -6.31
N TYR A 130 -10.24 6.79 -7.33
CA TYR A 130 -10.28 7.44 -8.65
C TYR A 130 -10.94 6.47 -9.63
N GLU A 131 -12.22 6.68 -9.93
CA GLU A 131 -13.00 5.82 -10.82
C GLU A 131 -14.04 6.62 -11.63
N GLN A 132 -14.62 5.98 -12.63
CA GLN A 132 -15.76 6.54 -13.36
C GLN A 132 -17.05 6.32 -12.55
N ASP A 133 -18.02 7.24 -12.67
CA ASP A 133 -19.31 7.11 -11.97
C ASP A 133 -20.25 6.15 -12.70
N HIS A 134 -20.12 6.08 -14.03
CA HIS A 134 -20.89 5.20 -14.90
C HIS A 134 -20.01 4.58 -15.99
N GLU A 135 -20.35 3.37 -16.41
CA GLU A 135 -19.61 2.65 -17.46
C GLU A 135 -19.57 3.48 -18.76
N GLU A 136 -20.67 4.09 -19.18
CA GLU A 136 -20.75 4.84 -20.43
C GLU A 136 -19.74 6.01 -20.52
N GLU A 137 -19.22 6.51 -19.39
CA GLU A 137 -18.23 7.60 -19.35
C GLU A 137 -16.93 7.25 -20.07
N TRP A 138 -16.60 5.97 -20.27
CA TRP A 138 -15.39 5.58 -21.02
C TRP A 138 -15.44 6.02 -22.49
N GLN A 139 -16.61 6.31 -23.05
CA GLN A 139 -16.73 6.79 -24.43
C GLN A 139 -16.37 8.29 -24.55
N GLU A 140 -16.44 9.02 -23.45
CA GLU A 140 -16.18 10.46 -23.40
C GLU A 140 -14.75 10.71 -22.90
N LYS A 141 -13.79 10.90 -23.82
CA LYS A 141 -12.37 11.11 -23.49
C LYS A 141 -12.12 12.18 -22.42
N THR A 142 -12.97 13.20 -22.34
CA THR A 142 -12.87 14.27 -21.34
C THR A 142 -13.12 13.79 -19.91
N MET A 143 -13.80 12.65 -19.73
CA MET A 143 -14.15 12.06 -18.42
C MET A 143 -13.06 11.13 -17.89
N TRP A 144 -12.10 10.73 -18.74
CA TRP A 144 -11.06 9.76 -18.36
C TRP A 144 -10.15 10.21 -17.23
N ALA A 145 -10.05 11.52 -17.00
CA ALA A 145 -9.28 12.09 -15.89
C ALA A 145 -9.80 11.66 -14.51
N LYS A 146 -11.07 11.23 -14.38
CA LYS A 146 -11.63 10.76 -13.10
C LYS A 146 -10.91 9.52 -12.57
N SER A 147 -10.70 8.52 -13.43
CA SER A 147 -9.99 7.29 -13.10
C SER A 147 -8.49 7.34 -13.42
N ASN A 148 -8.06 8.34 -14.17
CA ASN A 148 -6.66 8.55 -14.56
C ASN A 148 -6.22 9.97 -14.14
N PRO A 149 -6.05 10.24 -12.84
CA PRO A 149 -5.82 11.61 -12.35
C PRO A 149 -4.56 12.28 -12.92
N LEU A 150 -3.59 11.48 -13.39
CA LEU A 150 -2.35 11.99 -13.97
C LEU A 150 -2.46 12.30 -15.47
N ILE A 151 -3.55 11.95 -16.17
CA ILE A 151 -3.64 11.98 -17.65
C ILE A 151 -3.24 13.32 -18.29
N ASN A 152 -3.39 14.43 -17.56
CA ASN A 152 -3.08 15.78 -18.05
C ASN A 152 -1.72 16.33 -17.58
N GLU A 153 -0.89 15.52 -16.91
CA GLU A 153 0.45 15.94 -16.46
C GLU A 153 1.46 16.08 -17.62
N SER A 154 1.24 15.35 -18.73
CA SER A 154 2.06 15.48 -19.94
C SER A 154 1.33 14.99 -21.19
N ASP A 155 1.70 15.52 -22.35
CA ASP A 155 1.17 15.08 -23.64
C ASP A 155 1.48 13.59 -23.90
N GLU A 156 2.66 13.11 -23.49
CA GLU A 156 3.04 11.69 -23.64
C GLU A 156 2.12 10.75 -22.85
N LEU A 157 1.76 11.09 -21.62
CA LEU A 157 0.87 10.25 -20.82
C LEU A 157 -0.54 10.25 -21.40
N LYS A 158 -1.00 11.40 -21.90
CA LYS A 158 -2.29 11.54 -22.57
C LYS A 158 -2.36 10.66 -23.82
N GLU A 159 -1.34 10.72 -24.68
CA GLU A 159 -1.25 9.88 -25.89
C GLU A 159 -1.21 8.38 -25.60
N ARG A 160 -0.65 7.96 -24.46
CA ARG A 160 -0.60 6.54 -24.08
C ARG A 160 -1.94 5.98 -23.61
N ILE A 161 -2.81 6.83 -23.09
CA ILE A 161 -4.12 6.44 -22.57
C ILE A 161 -5.18 6.55 -23.68
N GLU A 162 -5.03 7.50 -24.60
CA GLU A 162 -5.90 7.80 -25.78
C GLU A 162 -5.84 6.84 -26.97
#